data_AF-A0A431I7K7-F1
#
_entry.id   AF-A0A431I7K7-F1
#
_cell.length_a   1.000
_cell.length_b   1.000
_cell.length_c   1.000
_cell.angle_alpha   90.00
_cell.angle_beta   90.00
_cell.angle_gamma   90.00
#
_symmetry.space_group_name_H-M   'P 1'
#
loop_
_entity.id
_entity.type
_entity.pdbx_description
1 polymer ?
#
loop_
_entity_poly.entity_id
_entity_poly.type
_entity_poly.pdbx_seq_one_letter_code
_entity_poly.pdbx_strand_id
1 'polypeptide(L)'
;MADAAPAEPVSHGYAPALRLPRRHWQLLRLTLPFVLALCAVLGLAIACIYLQSAARAYAGGESEWSKAQKRAVIHLQQYAASGDLSEYQAYLSALLIPDGDRLAREELERPQPDMQRVEAGFVAGQNHPGDVPGMALLYRHAQWLPQIRQASEIWKQADRELGKLRQHGERLHQLRQQSGNAVQLEQELALIRQVDERLSVLEQAFSQTLAEATHMADLALMWLLVGVALLLTCIGLLFTRRMLRQQEQQQQAMFAIEQRYRVFFEASIDAVALVQPEGEIIDVNPAACRVFGYSRNELIGMHRNQLVDPDNEKTRQAIRARTGSGHYRGHINYRRKDGSWFTAEISSTQFIDADGKSKYSVVLRDITERLQQEEEIRQLNSHLEERVAQRTAELQQTTRELEAFCHSIAHDLTTPLRALNGYATLLQEEYGEQLDEQARFYLQRSREASLRMSRLIDALLGLDRHARQRLQRINVDLSGLAQQLLQRLQDETPHPVTLDIESGLTVQADPGMCRELLWQLLSNAWKFTRSRDDARISICRVGNESPALFCVRDNGIGFDMAFGHKLFRVFSR
;
A
#
# COMPACT_ATOMS: atom_id res chain seq x y z
N MET A 1 10.47 22.83 -40.19
CA MET A 1 10.44 21.85 -39.09
C MET A 1 10.52 22.59 -37.78
N ALA A 2 9.41 22.61 -37.04
CA ALA A 2 9.32 22.64 -35.57
C ALA A 2 7.89 23.06 -35.23
N ASP A 3 7.10 22.06 -34.83
CA ASP A 3 5.69 22.12 -34.46
C ASP A 3 5.41 23.08 -33.30
N ALA A 4 4.40 23.92 -33.50
CA ALA A 4 3.69 24.58 -32.42
C ALA A 4 2.50 23.70 -32.01
N ALA A 5 2.61 23.03 -30.86
CA ALA A 5 1.48 22.34 -30.24
C ALA A 5 0.61 23.35 -29.45
N PRO A 6 -0.72 23.34 -29.58
CA PRO A 6 -1.60 24.20 -28.80
C PRO A 6 -1.88 23.58 -27.41
N ALA A 7 -2.02 24.48 -26.43
CA ALA A 7 -2.33 24.17 -25.04
C ALA A 7 -3.71 23.50 -24.88
N GLU A 8 -3.76 22.40 -24.11
CA GLU A 8 -5.00 21.78 -23.64
C GLU A 8 -5.64 22.63 -22.52
N PRO A 9 -6.96 22.87 -22.54
CA PRO A 9 -7.67 23.45 -21.41
C PRO A 9 -8.00 22.35 -20.37
N VAL A 10 -7.57 22.59 -19.13
CA VAL A 10 -7.95 21.82 -17.94
C VAL A 10 -9.47 21.90 -17.73
N SER A 11 -10.15 20.79 -17.93
CA SER A 11 -11.59 20.63 -17.73
C SER A 11 -11.94 20.49 -16.25
N HIS A 12 -12.13 21.60 -15.54
CA HIS A 12 -12.86 21.60 -14.26
C HIS A 12 -14.36 21.52 -14.52
N GLY A 13 -14.86 20.29 -14.68
CA GLY A 13 -16.28 19.97 -14.74
C GLY A 13 -16.73 19.17 -13.52
N TYR A 14 -16.76 19.76 -12.33
CA TYR A 14 -17.55 19.22 -11.21
C TYR A 14 -19.00 19.69 -11.37
N ALA A 15 -19.80 18.94 -12.13
CA ALA A 15 -21.25 19.04 -12.05
C ALA A 15 -21.72 18.29 -10.79
N PRO A 16 -22.42 18.94 -9.84
CA PRO A 16 -23.06 18.20 -8.76
C PRO A 16 -24.29 17.51 -9.33
N ALA A 17 -24.14 16.24 -9.71
CA ALA A 17 -25.30 15.38 -9.86
C ALA A 17 -26.07 15.41 -8.54
N LEU A 18 -27.32 15.89 -8.58
CA LEU A 18 -28.30 15.81 -7.50
C LEU A 18 -28.50 14.32 -7.12
N ARG A 19 -27.57 13.79 -6.33
CA ARG A 19 -27.67 12.49 -5.69
C ARG A 19 -28.64 12.67 -4.53
N LEU A 20 -29.88 12.22 -4.73
CA LEU A 20 -30.82 11.95 -3.64
C LEU A 20 -30.05 11.29 -2.47
N PRO A 21 -30.21 11.75 -1.22
CA PRO A 21 -29.30 11.39 -0.14
C PRO A 21 -29.31 9.87 0.08
N ARG A 22 -28.13 9.24 -0.02
CA ARG A 22 -27.91 7.78 0.19
C ARG A 22 -28.59 7.21 1.44
N ARG A 23 -28.89 8.04 2.44
CA ARG A 23 -29.58 7.67 3.69
C ARG A 23 -31.00 7.15 3.47
N HIS A 24 -31.79 7.72 2.56
CA HIS A 24 -33.19 7.27 2.37
C HIS A 24 -33.25 5.88 1.76
N TRP A 25 -32.37 5.58 0.80
CA TRP A 25 -32.26 4.24 0.19
C TRP A 25 -31.77 3.17 1.16
N GLN A 26 -30.94 3.55 2.14
CA GLN A 26 -30.50 2.65 3.21
C GLN A 26 -31.65 2.33 4.17
N LEU A 27 -32.41 3.35 4.60
CA LEU A 27 -33.59 3.17 5.46
C LEU A 27 -34.66 2.30 4.78
N LEU A 28 -34.94 2.56 3.50
CA LEU A 28 -35.92 1.80 2.72
C LEU A 28 -35.49 0.33 2.57
N ARG A 29 -34.23 0.06 2.24
CA ARG A 29 -33.70 -1.33 2.23
C ARG A 29 -33.82 -2.04 3.57
N LEU A 30 -33.80 -1.27 4.66
CA LEU A 30 -33.84 -1.77 6.03
C LEU A 30 -35.26 -2.13 6.48
N THR A 31 -36.24 -1.30 6.12
CA THR A 31 -37.63 -1.47 6.56
C THR A 31 -38.46 -2.32 5.61
N LEU A 32 -38.11 -2.38 4.33
CA LEU A 32 -38.84 -3.13 3.31
C LEU A 32 -39.14 -4.60 3.67
N PRO A 33 -38.20 -5.43 4.17
CA PRO A 33 -38.51 -6.81 4.52
C PRO A 33 -39.53 -6.91 5.68
N PHE A 34 -39.50 -5.97 6.63
CA PHE A 34 -40.47 -5.93 7.74
C PHE A 34 -41.87 -5.55 7.23
N VAL A 35 -41.95 -4.55 6.35
CA VAL A 35 -43.21 -4.11 5.74
C VAL A 35 -43.81 -5.22 4.88
N LEU A 36 -43.00 -5.89 4.05
CA LEU A 36 -43.46 -7.02 3.23
C LEU A 36 -43.97 -8.19 4.08
N ALA A 37 -43.25 -8.55 5.15
CA ALA A 37 -43.69 -9.58 6.07
C ALA A 37 -45.02 -9.22 6.77
N LEU A 38 -45.17 -7.96 7.19
CA LEU A 38 -46.40 -7.48 7.81
C LEU A 38 -47.58 -7.51 6.84
N CYS A 39 -47.40 -7.02 5.61
CA CYS A 39 -48.42 -7.05 4.57
C CYS A 39 -48.83 -8.48 4.22
N ALA A 40 -47.87 -9.42 4.16
CA ALA A 40 -48.15 -10.83 3.91
C ALA A 40 -49.00 -11.45 5.03
N VAL A 41 -48.63 -11.23 6.30
CA VAL A 41 -49.42 -11.69 7.46
C VAL A 41 -50.82 -11.09 7.47
N LEU A 42 -50.94 -9.79 7.22
CA LEU A 42 -52.22 -9.11 7.21
C LEU A 42 -53.14 -9.66 6.11
N GLY A 43 -52.62 -9.84 4.89
CA GLY A 43 -53.37 -10.41 3.78
C GLY A 43 -53.86 -11.84 4.07
N LEU A 44 -53.00 -12.67 4.68
CA LEU A 44 -53.34 -14.05 5.00
C LEU A 44 -54.32 -14.16 6.18
N ALA A 45 -54.19 -13.29 7.18
CA ALA A 45 -55.15 -13.17 8.27
C ALA A 45 -56.54 -12.77 7.77
N ILE A 46 -56.60 -11.79 6.85
CA ILE A 46 -57.86 -11.39 6.19
C ILE A 46 -58.46 -12.59 5.45
N ALA A 47 -57.67 -13.30 4.65
CA ALA A 47 -58.14 -14.49 3.92
C ALA A 47 -58.70 -15.58 4.86
N CYS A 48 -58.03 -15.83 5.99
CA CYS A 48 -58.49 -16.80 6.99
C CYS A 48 -59.81 -16.39 7.65
N ILE A 49 -59.99 -15.09 7.96
CA ILE A 49 -61.25 -14.56 8.51
C ILE A 49 -62.40 -14.77 7.52
N TYR A 50 -62.18 -14.48 6.23
CA TYR A 50 -63.19 -14.70 5.20
C TYR A 50 -63.55 -16.19 5.06
N LEU A 51 -62.56 -17.07 5.09
CA LEU A 51 -62.76 -18.53 5.06
C LEU A 51 -63.62 -19.01 6.25
N GLN A 52 -63.28 -18.58 7.47
CA GLN A 52 -64.04 -18.91 8.67
C GLN A 52 -65.48 -18.36 8.62
N SER A 53 -65.66 -17.13 8.12
CA SER A 53 -66.99 -16.55 7.98
C SER A 53 -67.86 -17.33 7.01
N ALA A 54 -67.32 -17.67 5.83
CA ALA A 54 -68.03 -18.46 4.83
C ALA A 54 -68.32 -19.89 5.30
N ALA A 55 -67.38 -20.54 6.00
CA ALA A 55 -67.61 -21.86 6.57
C ALA A 55 -68.71 -21.85 7.65
N ARG A 56 -68.79 -20.81 8.50
CA ARG A 56 -69.90 -20.65 9.44
C ARG A 56 -71.25 -20.48 8.73
N ALA A 57 -71.27 -19.72 7.63
CA ALA A 57 -72.48 -19.56 6.84
C ALA A 57 -72.94 -20.88 6.22
N TYR A 58 -72.02 -21.67 5.65
CA TYR A 58 -72.34 -23.01 5.14
C TYR A 58 -72.84 -23.97 6.22
N ALA A 59 -72.28 -23.93 7.44
CA ALA A 59 -72.80 -24.71 8.56
C ALA A 59 -74.20 -24.25 9.00
N GLY A 60 -74.47 -22.94 8.97
CA GLY A 60 -75.80 -22.40 9.21
C GLY A 60 -76.82 -22.84 8.16
N GLY A 61 -76.44 -22.77 6.88
CA GLY A 61 -77.25 -23.27 5.76
C GLY A 61 -77.52 -24.76 5.84
N GLU A 62 -76.51 -25.58 6.17
CA GLU A 62 -76.68 -27.02 6.37
C GLU A 62 -77.69 -27.33 7.49
N SER A 63 -77.67 -26.58 8.59
CA SER A 63 -78.68 -26.74 9.66
C SER A 63 -80.10 -26.48 9.16
N GLU A 64 -80.34 -25.43 8.37
CA GLU A 64 -81.68 -25.17 7.81
C GLU A 64 -82.09 -26.18 6.74
N TRP A 65 -81.12 -26.60 5.92
CA TRP A 65 -81.28 -27.67 4.94
C TRP A 65 -81.71 -28.98 5.61
N SER A 66 -81.04 -29.39 6.69
CA SER A 66 -81.35 -30.62 7.42
C SER A 66 -82.71 -30.56 8.10
N LYS A 67 -83.04 -29.44 8.75
CA LYS A 67 -84.38 -29.23 9.32
C LYS A 67 -85.48 -29.30 8.26
N ALA A 68 -85.23 -28.75 7.07
CA ALA A 68 -86.17 -28.79 5.95
C ALA A 68 -86.35 -30.22 5.42
N GLN A 69 -85.24 -30.95 5.24
CA GLN A 69 -85.23 -32.36 4.83
C GLN A 69 -86.01 -33.25 5.83
N LYS A 70 -85.75 -33.12 7.13
CA LYS A 70 -86.47 -33.87 8.17
C LYS A 70 -87.96 -33.54 8.22
N ARG A 71 -88.32 -32.26 8.11
CA ARG A 71 -89.73 -31.84 8.00
C ARG A 71 -90.40 -32.46 6.78
N ALA A 72 -89.72 -32.48 5.62
CA ALA A 72 -90.23 -33.09 4.41
C ALA A 72 -90.55 -34.58 4.62
N VAL A 73 -89.64 -35.35 5.22
CA VAL A 73 -89.86 -36.78 5.51
C VAL A 73 -91.01 -36.98 6.50
N ILE A 74 -91.10 -36.18 7.56
CA ILE A 74 -92.19 -36.25 8.56
C ILE A 74 -93.55 -36.01 7.89
N HIS A 75 -93.68 -34.93 7.12
CA HIS A 75 -94.93 -34.60 6.41
C HIS A 75 -95.29 -35.68 5.39
N LEU A 76 -94.31 -36.26 4.72
CA LEU A 76 -94.55 -37.35 3.78
C LEU A 76 -95.05 -38.64 4.47
N GLN A 77 -94.50 -38.96 5.66
CA GLN A 77 -94.97 -40.08 6.48
C GLN A 77 -96.39 -39.83 7.04
N GLN A 78 -96.66 -38.61 7.50
CA GLN A 78 -97.99 -38.20 7.96
C GLN A 78 -99.00 -38.28 6.82
N TYR A 79 -98.65 -37.80 5.63
CA TYR A 79 -99.46 -37.93 4.42
C TYR A 79 -99.76 -39.39 4.07
N ALA A 80 -98.77 -40.27 4.17
CA ALA A 80 -98.97 -41.69 3.92
C ALA A 80 -99.96 -42.34 4.91
N ALA A 81 -99.98 -41.87 6.16
CA ALA A 81 -100.91 -42.35 7.19
C ALA A 81 -102.31 -41.75 7.03
N SER A 82 -102.42 -40.43 6.91
CA SER A 82 -103.69 -39.68 6.93
C SER A 82 -104.36 -39.59 5.56
N GLY A 83 -103.58 -39.53 4.48
CA GLY A 83 -104.06 -39.16 3.15
C GLY A 83 -104.40 -37.67 2.99
N ASP A 84 -104.10 -36.82 3.98
CA ASP A 84 -104.40 -35.39 3.92
C ASP A 84 -103.47 -34.67 2.94
N LEU A 85 -104.05 -34.08 1.89
CA LEU A 85 -103.31 -33.38 0.86
C LEU A 85 -102.51 -32.17 1.41
N SER A 86 -102.91 -31.61 2.55
CA SER A 86 -102.18 -30.52 3.20
C SER A 86 -100.77 -30.94 3.62
N GLU A 87 -100.61 -32.19 4.08
CA GLU A 87 -99.31 -32.79 4.47
C GLU A 87 -98.41 -32.98 3.24
N TYR A 88 -98.98 -33.39 2.10
CA TYR A 88 -98.21 -33.48 0.86
C TYR A 88 -97.75 -32.11 0.35
N GLN A 89 -98.58 -31.08 0.50
CA GLN A 89 -98.18 -29.70 0.18
C GLN A 89 -97.10 -29.18 1.12
N ALA A 90 -97.17 -29.52 2.42
CA ALA A 90 -96.14 -29.19 3.40
C ALA A 90 -94.80 -29.89 3.11
N TYR A 91 -94.85 -31.13 2.62
CA TYR A 91 -93.67 -31.84 2.11
C TYR A 91 -93.02 -31.09 0.93
N LEU A 92 -93.82 -30.68 -0.07
CA LEU A 92 -93.31 -29.95 -1.24
C LEU A 92 -92.73 -28.59 -0.86
N SER A 93 -93.36 -27.87 0.08
CA SER A 93 -92.86 -26.59 0.55
C SER A 93 -91.56 -26.73 1.35
N ALA A 94 -91.41 -27.79 2.15
CA ALA A 94 -90.17 -28.08 2.87
C ALA A 94 -88.98 -28.33 1.91
N LEU A 95 -89.21 -28.96 0.75
CA LEU A 95 -88.16 -29.19 -0.26
C LEU A 95 -87.67 -27.93 -0.98
N LEU A 96 -88.40 -26.81 -0.91
CA LEU A 96 -87.99 -25.55 -1.56
C LEU A 96 -86.66 -25.02 -0.99
N ILE A 97 -86.38 -25.27 0.29
CA ILE A 97 -85.16 -24.83 0.96
C ILE A 97 -83.93 -25.56 0.35
N PRO A 98 -83.85 -26.91 0.38
CA PRO A 98 -82.82 -27.66 -0.34
C PRO A 98 -82.70 -27.34 -1.83
N ASP A 99 -83.82 -27.08 -2.50
CA ASP A 99 -83.81 -26.70 -3.92
C ASP A 99 -83.15 -25.35 -4.17
N GLY A 100 -83.39 -24.37 -3.29
CA GLY A 100 -82.75 -23.06 -3.36
C GLY A 100 -81.22 -23.18 -3.32
N ASP A 101 -80.72 -23.94 -2.34
CA ASP A 101 -79.29 -24.22 -2.17
C ASP A 101 -78.72 -24.96 -3.38
N ARG A 102 -79.41 -26.00 -3.88
CA ARG A 102 -79.00 -26.74 -5.08
C ARG A 102 -78.90 -25.83 -6.31
N LEU A 103 -79.88 -24.97 -6.54
CA LEU A 103 -79.88 -24.04 -7.67
C LEU A 103 -78.73 -23.04 -7.58
N ALA A 104 -78.43 -22.53 -6.37
CA ALA A 104 -77.27 -21.67 -6.15
C ALA A 104 -75.94 -22.38 -6.46
N ARG A 105 -75.80 -23.64 -6.01
CA ARG A 105 -74.62 -24.48 -6.30
C ARG A 105 -74.43 -24.71 -7.81
N GLU A 106 -75.48 -25.13 -8.49
CA GLU A 106 -75.45 -25.39 -9.94
C GLU A 106 -75.10 -24.11 -10.74
N GLU A 107 -75.60 -22.96 -10.31
CA GLU A 107 -75.23 -21.67 -10.91
C GLU A 107 -73.75 -21.34 -10.65
N LEU A 108 -73.24 -21.57 -9.43
CA LEU A 108 -71.84 -21.35 -9.07
C LEU A 108 -70.85 -22.24 -9.85
N GLU A 109 -71.29 -23.40 -10.34
CA GLU A 109 -70.48 -24.30 -11.17
C GLU A 109 -70.38 -23.87 -12.63
N ARG A 110 -71.18 -22.88 -13.06
CA ARG A 110 -71.07 -22.34 -14.41
C ARG A 110 -69.76 -21.57 -14.57
N PRO A 111 -69.18 -21.54 -15.79
CA PRO A 111 -67.98 -20.74 -16.07
C PRO A 111 -68.16 -19.27 -15.66
N GLN A 112 -69.33 -18.70 -15.98
CA GLN A 112 -69.75 -17.36 -15.59
C GLN A 112 -71.09 -17.45 -14.83
N PRO A 113 -71.06 -17.44 -13.49
CA PRO A 113 -72.25 -17.56 -12.67
C PRO A 113 -72.99 -16.21 -12.64
N ASP A 114 -74.32 -16.27 -12.70
CA ASP A 114 -75.14 -15.10 -12.40
C ASP A 114 -75.26 -14.94 -10.87
N MET A 115 -74.55 -13.96 -10.31
CA MET A 115 -74.52 -13.74 -8.86
C MET A 115 -75.90 -13.39 -8.27
N GLN A 116 -76.82 -12.82 -9.06
CA GLN A 116 -78.19 -12.56 -8.58
C GLN A 116 -78.97 -13.87 -8.40
N ARG A 117 -78.75 -14.86 -9.28
CA ARG A 117 -79.35 -16.20 -9.15
C ARG A 117 -78.74 -17.00 -8.01
N VAL A 118 -77.43 -16.86 -7.80
CA VAL A 118 -76.74 -17.46 -6.65
C VAL A 118 -77.32 -16.92 -5.34
N GLU A 119 -77.47 -15.59 -5.23
CA GLU A 119 -78.07 -14.97 -4.06
C GLU A 119 -79.53 -15.38 -3.85
N ALA A 120 -80.34 -15.35 -4.92
CA ALA A 120 -81.73 -15.81 -4.84
C ALA A 120 -81.85 -17.26 -4.38
N GLY A 121 -80.97 -18.16 -4.86
CA GLY A 121 -80.96 -19.56 -4.47
C GLY A 121 -80.58 -19.75 -2.99
N PHE A 122 -79.47 -19.18 -2.54
CA PHE A 122 -79.04 -19.31 -1.14
C PHE A 122 -80.02 -18.67 -0.16
N VAL A 123 -80.62 -17.53 -0.50
CA VAL A 123 -81.66 -16.89 0.32
C VAL A 123 -82.94 -17.74 0.38
N ALA A 124 -83.31 -18.40 -0.72
CA ALA A 124 -84.39 -19.39 -0.71
C ALA A 124 -84.04 -20.62 0.17
N GLY A 125 -82.76 -20.98 0.24
CA GLY A 125 -82.19 -21.93 1.20
C GLY A 125 -82.06 -21.40 2.63
N GLN A 126 -82.63 -20.23 2.94
CA GLN A 126 -82.60 -19.57 4.26
C GLN A 126 -81.21 -19.11 4.73
N ASN A 127 -80.24 -18.98 3.82
CA ASN A 127 -78.96 -18.35 4.15
C ASN A 127 -79.13 -16.82 4.21
N HIS A 128 -78.32 -16.18 5.05
CA HIS A 128 -78.35 -14.73 5.19
C HIS A 128 -77.73 -14.05 3.95
N PRO A 129 -78.37 -13.03 3.33
CA PRO A 129 -77.87 -12.39 2.11
C PRO A 129 -76.44 -11.84 2.23
N GLY A 130 -76.08 -11.33 3.42
CA GLY A 130 -74.74 -10.80 3.70
C GLY A 130 -73.61 -11.84 3.65
N ASP A 131 -73.92 -13.13 3.79
CA ASP A 131 -72.93 -14.21 3.79
C ASP A 131 -72.71 -14.82 2.39
N VAL A 132 -73.68 -14.64 1.49
CA VAL A 132 -73.67 -15.19 0.12
C VAL A 132 -72.38 -14.85 -0.65
N PRO A 133 -71.86 -13.60 -0.65
CA PRO A 133 -70.62 -13.30 -1.37
C PRO A 133 -69.43 -14.13 -0.89
N GLY A 134 -69.32 -14.35 0.43
CA GLY A 134 -68.28 -15.16 1.03
C GLY A 134 -68.44 -16.64 0.69
N MET A 135 -69.67 -17.16 0.75
CA MET A 135 -70.00 -18.53 0.37
C MET A 135 -69.63 -18.80 -1.11
N ALA A 136 -70.06 -17.93 -2.02
CA ALA A 136 -69.76 -18.01 -3.44
C ALA A 136 -68.24 -17.96 -3.73
N LEU A 137 -67.52 -17.06 -3.06
CA LEU A 137 -66.08 -16.93 -3.22
C LEU A 137 -65.37 -18.20 -2.75
N LEU A 138 -65.77 -18.75 -1.60
CA LEU A 138 -65.23 -19.99 -1.06
C LEU A 138 -65.47 -21.16 -2.01
N TYR A 139 -66.72 -21.34 -2.46
CA TYR A 139 -67.09 -22.44 -3.34
C TYR A 139 -66.34 -22.40 -4.68
N ARG A 140 -66.07 -21.23 -5.24
CA ARG A 140 -65.39 -21.13 -6.54
C ARG A 140 -63.87 -21.18 -6.43
N HIS A 141 -63.29 -20.49 -5.45
CA HIS A 141 -61.85 -20.24 -5.43
C HIS A 141 -61.09 -21.12 -4.45
N ALA A 142 -61.76 -21.85 -3.54
CA ALA A 142 -61.11 -22.70 -2.55
C ALA A 142 -61.20 -24.20 -2.85
N GLN A 143 -61.65 -24.61 -4.04
CA GLN A 143 -61.74 -26.02 -4.48
C GLN A 143 -60.37 -26.73 -4.60
N TRP A 144 -59.27 -25.99 -4.48
CA TRP A 144 -57.92 -26.55 -4.36
C TRP A 144 -57.66 -27.16 -2.97
N LEU A 145 -58.43 -26.77 -1.95
CA LEU A 145 -58.41 -27.40 -0.63
C LEU A 145 -59.18 -28.73 -0.69
N PRO A 146 -58.55 -29.86 -0.31
CA PRO A 146 -59.19 -31.18 -0.36
C PRO A 146 -60.53 -31.25 0.38
N GLN A 147 -60.63 -30.61 1.54
CA GLN A 147 -61.82 -30.61 2.38
C GLN A 147 -62.99 -29.84 1.75
N ILE A 148 -62.72 -28.67 1.15
CA ILE A 148 -63.77 -27.90 0.44
C ILE A 148 -64.27 -28.68 -0.78
N ARG A 149 -63.35 -29.33 -1.52
CA ARG A 149 -63.72 -30.19 -2.64
C ARG A 149 -64.55 -31.39 -2.19
N GLN A 150 -64.15 -32.04 -1.11
CA GLN A 150 -64.89 -33.16 -0.54
C GLN A 150 -66.29 -32.74 -0.06
N ALA A 151 -66.42 -31.58 0.60
CA ALA A 151 -67.70 -31.03 1.01
C ALA A 151 -68.62 -30.74 -0.20
N SER A 152 -68.07 -30.19 -1.30
CA SER A 152 -68.81 -29.98 -2.55
C SER A 152 -69.30 -31.30 -3.17
N GLU A 153 -68.49 -32.35 -3.15
CA GLU A 153 -68.89 -33.68 -3.66
C GLU A 153 -69.93 -34.36 -2.76
N ILE A 154 -69.85 -34.20 -1.43
CA ILE A 154 -70.87 -34.67 -0.49
C ILE A 154 -72.20 -33.96 -0.76
N TRP A 155 -72.17 -32.63 -0.97
CA TRP A 155 -73.37 -31.86 -1.30
C TRP A 155 -74.02 -32.34 -2.62
N LYS A 156 -73.23 -32.59 -3.67
CA LYS A 156 -73.76 -33.19 -4.92
C LYS A 156 -74.33 -34.60 -4.73
N GLN A 157 -73.80 -35.38 -3.79
CA GLN A 157 -74.38 -36.68 -3.44
C GLN A 157 -75.71 -36.52 -2.70
N ALA A 158 -75.78 -35.56 -1.76
CA ALA A 158 -77.00 -35.24 -1.04
C ALA A 158 -78.10 -34.79 -2.00
N ASP A 159 -77.79 -33.93 -2.98
CA ASP A 159 -78.74 -33.51 -4.03
C ASP A 159 -79.32 -34.71 -4.81
N ARG A 160 -78.49 -35.73 -5.09
CA ARG A 160 -78.94 -36.96 -5.78
C ARG A 160 -79.86 -37.80 -4.92
N GLU A 161 -79.58 -37.96 -3.63
CA GLU A 161 -80.47 -38.66 -2.71
C GLU A 161 -81.78 -37.88 -2.49
N LEU A 162 -81.72 -36.55 -2.45
CA LEU A 162 -82.91 -35.68 -2.37
C LEU A 162 -83.80 -35.81 -3.61
N GLY A 163 -83.19 -35.99 -4.79
CA GLY A 163 -83.90 -36.34 -6.02
C GLY A 163 -84.63 -37.69 -5.94
N LYS A 164 -84.03 -38.70 -5.28
CA LYS A 164 -84.69 -39.99 -5.02
C LYS A 164 -85.84 -39.83 -4.02
N LEU A 165 -85.64 -39.05 -2.95
CA LEU A 165 -86.71 -38.71 -2.01
C LEU A 165 -87.92 -38.11 -2.75
N ARG A 166 -87.67 -37.20 -3.70
CA ARG A 166 -88.71 -36.64 -4.57
C ARG A 166 -89.45 -37.71 -5.37
N GLN A 167 -88.71 -38.57 -6.05
CA GLN A 167 -89.28 -39.65 -6.86
C GLN A 167 -90.14 -40.60 -6.01
N HIS A 168 -89.67 -40.97 -4.82
CA HIS A 168 -90.43 -41.82 -3.89
C HIS A 168 -91.65 -41.10 -3.32
N GLY A 169 -91.55 -39.80 -3.02
CA GLY A 169 -92.68 -38.98 -2.58
C GLY A 169 -93.78 -38.89 -3.65
N GLU A 170 -93.41 -38.70 -4.92
CA GLU A 170 -94.36 -38.69 -6.04
C GLU A 170 -95.03 -40.05 -6.24
N ARG A 171 -94.28 -41.15 -6.16
CA ARG A 171 -94.85 -42.52 -6.22
C ARG A 171 -95.80 -42.81 -5.07
N LEU A 172 -95.42 -42.43 -3.85
CA LEU A 172 -96.26 -42.55 -2.67
C LEU A 172 -97.57 -41.78 -2.85
N HIS A 173 -97.50 -40.58 -3.43
CA HIS A 173 -98.68 -39.78 -3.78
C HIS A 173 -99.58 -40.46 -4.82
N GLN A 174 -99.01 -41.00 -5.89
CA GLN A 174 -99.77 -41.74 -6.92
C GLN A 174 -100.46 -42.98 -6.34
N LEU A 175 -99.73 -43.78 -5.54
CA LEU A 175 -100.27 -44.97 -4.88
C LEU A 175 -101.42 -44.64 -3.93
N ARG A 176 -101.32 -43.52 -3.20
CA ARG A 176 -102.37 -43.07 -2.28
C ARG A 176 -103.62 -42.60 -3.02
N GLN A 177 -103.47 -41.95 -4.18
CA GLN A 177 -104.61 -41.52 -5.02
C GLN A 177 -105.35 -42.69 -5.69
N GLN A 178 -104.64 -43.77 -6.05
CA GLN A 178 -105.20 -44.90 -6.82
C GLN A 178 -105.90 -45.95 -5.95
N SER A 179 -106.21 -45.67 -4.67
CA SER A 179 -106.68 -46.68 -3.69
C SER A 179 -105.69 -47.87 -3.57
N GLY A 180 -104.39 -47.54 -3.48
CA GLY A 180 -103.30 -48.50 -3.59
C GLY A 180 -103.23 -49.57 -2.49
N ASN A 181 -102.61 -50.68 -2.86
CA ASN A 181 -102.32 -51.82 -1.98
C ASN A 181 -101.45 -51.38 -0.79
N ALA A 182 -101.93 -51.58 0.45
CA ALA A 182 -101.23 -51.17 1.68
C ALA A 182 -99.78 -51.66 1.74
N VAL A 183 -99.49 -52.82 1.17
CA VAL A 183 -98.14 -53.39 1.08
C VAL A 183 -97.19 -52.54 0.23
N GLN A 184 -97.67 -51.99 -0.89
CA GLN A 184 -96.86 -51.13 -1.76
C GLN A 184 -96.58 -49.76 -1.11
N LEU A 185 -97.55 -49.24 -0.36
CA LEU A 185 -97.37 -47.99 0.39
C LEU A 185 -96.30 -48.15 1.49
N GLU A 186 -96.32 -49.29 2.20
CA GLU A 186 -95.35 -49.60 3.23
C GLU A 186 -93.94 -49.83 2.65
N GLN A 187 -93.84 -50.46 1.48
CA GLN A 187 -92.58 -50.60 0.75
C GLN A 187 -91.98 -49.26 0.34
N GLU A 188 -92.78 -48.33 -0.21
CA GLU A 188 -92.28 -47.00 -0.57
C GLU A 188 -91.85 -46.22 0.69
N LEU A 189 -92.61 -46.30 1.79
CA LEU A 189 -92.21 -45.70 3.07
C LEU A 189 -90.87 -46.24 3.59
N ALA A 190 -90.60 -47.55 3.42
CA ALA A 190 -89.32 -48.13 3.79
C ALA A 190 -88.16 -47.58 2.93
N LEU A 191 -88.38 -47.38 1.63
CA LEU A 191 -87.39 -46.74 0.74
C LEU A 191 -87.14 -45.28 1.12
N ILE A 192 -88.18 -44.54 1.51
CA ILE A 192 -88.07 -43.17 2.01
C ILE A 192 -87.24 -43.11 3.29
N ARG A 193 -87.44 -44.04 4.24
CA ARG A 193 -86.58 -44.14 5.44
C ARG A 193 -85.12 -44.43 5.08
N GLN A 194 -84.89 -45.32 4.11
CA GLN A 194 -83.53 -45.62 3.66
C GLN A 194 -82.84 -44.40 3.03
N VAL A 195 -83.57 -43.59 2.27
CA VAL A 195 -83.06 -42.33 1.72
C VAL A 195 -82.79 -41.31 2.84
N ASP A 196 -83.69 -41.21 3.83
CA ASP A 196 -83.51 -40.35 5.01
C ASP A 196 -82.25 -40.70 5.81
N GLU A 197 -82.00 -42.00 6.05
CA GLU A 197 -80.78 -42.47 6.72
C GLU A 197 -79.52 -42.10 5.95
N ARG A 198 -79.52 -42.27 4.61
CA ARG A 198 -78.39 -41.88 3.75
C ARG A 198 -78.16 -40.38 3.75
N LEU A 199 -79.22 -39.58 3.70
CA LEU A 199 -79.14 -38.12 3.77
C LEU A 199 -78.51 -37.68 5.09
N SER A 200 -78.92 -38.25 6.22
CA SER A 200 -78.31 -37.94 7.53
C SER A 200 -76.83 -38.30 7.64
N VAL A 201 -76.39 -39.40 6.99
CA VAL A 201 -74.96 -39.71 6.91
C VAL A 201 -74.20 -38.66 6.10
N LEU A 202 -74.78 -38.17 5.00
CA LEU A 202 -74.17 -37.14 4.16
C LEU A 202 -74.14 -35.77 4.84
N GLU A 203 -75.19 -35.38 5.56
CA GLU A 203 -75.24 -34.18 6.41
C GLU A 203 -74.10 -34.19 7.43
N GLN A 204 -74.00 -35.28 8.20
CA GLN A 204 -72.97 -35.42 9.21
C GLN A 204 -71.56 -35.38 8.60
N ALA A 205 -71.37 -36.04 7.44
CA ALA A 205 -70.11 -36.00 6.72
C ALA A 205 -69.78 -34.58 6.22
N PHE A 206 -70.75 -33.84 5.69
CA PHE A 206 -70.55 -32.46 5.23
C PHE A 206 -70.09 -31.57 6.38
N SER A 207 -70.80 -31.61 7.51
CA SER A 207 -70.51 -30.79 8.69
C SER A 207 -69.15 -31.14 9.32
N GLN A 208 -68.78 -32.43 9.38
CA GLN A 208 -67.45 -32.85 9.81
C GLN A 208 -66.35 -32.35 8.87
N THR A 209 -66.54 -32.48 7.56
CA THR A 209 -65.54 -32.05 6.56
C THR A 209 -65.31 -30.53 6.63
N LEU A 210 -66.37 -29.76 6.84
CA LEU A 210 -66.28 -28.31 6.98
C LEU A 210 -65.60 -27.88 8.29
N ALA A 211 -65.88 -28.58 9.40
CA ALA A 211 -65.21 -28.36 10.68
C ALA A 211 -63.71 -28.71 10.62
N GLU A 212 -63.33 -29.77 9.92
CA GLU A 212 -61.92 -30.10 9.69
C GLU A 212 -61.21 -29.00 8.87
N ALA A 213 -61.88 -28.46 7.84
CA ALA A 213 -61.34 -27.39 7.02
C ALA A 213 -61.07 -26.12 7.86
N THR A 214 -61.98 -25.74 8.75
CA THR A 214 -61.80 -24.56 9.62
C THR A 214 -60.69 -24.78 10.65
N HIS A 215 -60.64 -25.94 11.30
CA HIS A 215 -59.57 -26.26 12.25
C HIS A 215 -58.17 -26.25 11.62
N MET A 216 -58.02 -26.78 10.41
CA MET A 216 -56.74 -26.73 9.70
C MET A 216 -56.34 -25.31 9.32
N ALA A 217 -57.30 -24.47 8.92
CA ALA A 217 -57.04 -23.06 8.60
C ALA A 217 -56.52 -22.31 9.83
N ASP A 218 -57.11 -22.54 11.00
CA ASP A 218 -56.67 -21.94 12.27
C ASP A 218 -55.25 -22.35 12.63
N LEU A 219 -54.95 -23.65 12.51
CA LEU A 219 -53.62 -24.18 12.79
C LEU A 219 -52.58 -23.61 11.82
N ALA A 220 -52.91 -23.52 10.53
CA ALA A 220 -52.04 -22.95 9.51
C ALA A 220 -51.75 -21.46 9.76
N LEU A 221 -52.78 -20.67 10.12
CA LEU A 221 -52.63 -19.26 10.46
C LEU A 221 -51.73 -19.08 11.69
N MET A 222 -51.92 -19.89 12.73
CA MET A 222 -51.10 -19.84 13.93
C MET A 222 -49.63 -20.15 13.64
N TRP A 223 -49.34 -21.23 12.90
CA TRP A 223 -47.96 -21.58 12.55
C TRP A 223 -47.30 -20.53 11.65
N LEU A 224 -48.07 -19.92 10.75
CA LEU A 224 -47.59 -18.79 9.95
C LEU A 224 -47.23 -17.60 10.84
N LEU A 225 -48.09 -17.22 11.79
CA LEU A 225 -47.83 -16.11 12.72
C LEU A 225 -46.57 -16.36 13.54
N VAL A 226 -46.40 -17.56 14.10
CA VAL A 226 -45.19 -17.95 14.83
C VAL A 226 -43.96 -17.89 13.92
N GLY A 227 -44.05 -18.41 12.69
CA GLY A 227 -42.97 -18.39 11.71
C GLY A 227 -42.53 -16.97 11.35
N VAL A 228 -43.48 -16.06 11.10
CA VAL A 228 -43.17 -14.66 10.79
C VAL A 228 -42.59 -13.94 12.01
N ALA A 229 -43.11 -14.17 13.22
CA ALA A 229 -42.55 -13.60 14.45
C ALA A 229 -41.09 -14.02 14.68
N LEU A 230 -40.79 -15.31 14.50
CA LEU A 230 -39.42 -15.85 14.59
C LEU A 230 -38.51 -15.27 13.50
N LEU A 231 -39.00 -15.18 12.25
CA LEU A 231 -38.26 -14.58 11.14
C LEU A 231 -37.91 -13.11 11.45
N LEU A 232 -38.87 -12.32 11.90
CA LEU A 232 -38.66 -10.90 12.25
C LEU A 232 -37.69 -10.74 13.42
N THR A 233 -37.75 -11.63 14.40
CA THR A 233 -36.82 -11.64 15.54
C THR A 233 -35.41 -11.99 15.10
N CYS A 234 -35.24 -13.00 14.23
CA CYS A 234 -33.95 -13.35 13.63
C CYS A 234 -33.36 -12.21 12.79
N ILE A 235 -34.16 -11.57 11.92
CA ILE A 235 -33.74 -10.40 11.13
C ILE A 235 -33.33 -9.26 12.08
N GLY A 236 -34.12 -8.99 13.11
CA GLY A 236 -33.82 -8.01 14.14
C GLY A 236 -32.48 -8.28 14.84
N LEU A 237 -32.25 -9.50 15.31
CA LEU A 237 -30.99 -9.89 15.97
C LEU A 237 -29.77 -9.78 15.05
N LEU A 238 -29.89 -10.22 13.80
CA LEU A 238 -28.82 -10.07 12.80
C LEU A 238 -28.50 -8.60 12.55
N PHE A 239 -29.53 -7.76 12.49
CA PHE A 239 -29.37 -6.32 12.31
C PHE A 239 -28.69 -5.68 13.53
N THR A 240 -29.17 -5.95 14.75
CA THR A 240 -28.56 -5.45 15.99
C THR A 240 -27.09 -5.86 16.09
N ARG A 241 -26.75 -7.11 15.79
CA ARG A 241 -25.34 -7.57 15.76
C ARG A 241 -24.50 -6.81 14.74
N ARG A 242 -25.04 -6.55 13.54
CA ARG A 242 -24.33 -5.80 12.50
C ARG A 242 -24.11 -4.35 12.90
N MET A 243 -25.12 -3.71 13.50
CA MET A 243 -25.04 -2.34 13.99
C MET A 243 -24.01 -2.20 15.12
N LEU A 244 -24.01 -3.09 16.10
CA LEU A 244 -23.04 -3.10 17.20
C LEU A 244 -21.59 -3.25 16.68
N ARG A 245 -21.34 -4.20 15.77
CA ARG A 245 -20.01 -4.37 15.15
C ARG A 245 -19.54 -3.12 14.42
N GLN A 246 -20.44 -2.44 13.72
CA GLN A 246 -20.10 -1.20 13.00
C GLN A 246 -19.73 -0.08 13.98
N GLN A 247 -20.42 0.02 15.12
CA GLN A 247 -20.11 1.00 16.16
C GLN A 247 -18.76 0.71 16.83
N GLU A 248 -18.48 -0.55 17.18
CA GLU A 248 -17.18 -0.97 17.72
C GLU A 248 -16.03 -0.66 16.77
N GLN A 249 -16.21 -0.93 15.46
CA GLN A 249 -15.20 -0.60 14.45
C GLN A 249 -14.94 0.90 14.35
N GLN A 250 -15.96 1.75 14.46
CA GLN A 250 -15.80 3.20 14.46
C GLN A 250 -15.05 3.68 15.70
N GLN A 251 -15.36 3.14 16.88
CA GLN A 251 -14.65 3.46 18.11
C GLN A 251 -13.18 3.01 18.07
N GLN A 252 -12.93 1.79 17.59
CA GLN A 252 -11.57 1.28 17.42
C GLN A 252 -10.77 2.09 16.40
N ALA A 253 -11.38 2.48 15.27
CA ALA A 253 -10.73 3.33 14.28
C ALA A 253 -10.40 4.71 14.85
N MET A 254 -11.32 5.31 15.62
CA MET A 254 -11.08 6.58 16.30
C MET A 254 -9.94 6.46 17.31
N PHE A 255 -9.98 5.44 18.16
CA PHE A 255 -8.93 5.16 19.13
C PHE A 255 -7.57 4.93 18.46
N ALA A 256 -7.53 4.18 17.35
CA ALA A 256 -6.29 3.93 16.60
C ALA A 256 -5.72 5.20 15.96
N ILE A 257 -6.57 6.09 15.44
CA ILE A 257 -6.16 7.40 14.92
C ILE A 257 -5.63 8.28 16.06
N GLU A 258 -6.30 8.32 17.21
CA GLU A 258 -5.87 9.08 18.39
C GLU A 258 -4.52 8.57 18.93
N GLN A 259 -4.33 7.26 19.00
CA GLN A 259 -3.06 6.63 19.39
C GLN A 259 -1.94 6.98 18.41
N ARG A 260 -2.19 6.89 17.10
CA ARG A 260 -1.22 7.32 16.08
C ARG A 260 -0.86 8.79 16.24
N TYR A 261 -1.86 9.66 16.44
CA TYR A 261 -1.64 11.08 16.69
C TYR A 261 -0.76 11.29 17.93
N ARG A 262 -1.07 10.65 19.07
CA ARG A 262 -0.25 10.73 20.29
C ARG A 262 1.18 10.29 20.03
N VAL A 263 1.41 9.15 19.38
CA VAL A 263 2.77 8.67 19.12
C VAL A 263 3.54 9.65 18.22
N PHE A 264 2.97 10.09 17.11
CA PHE A 264 3.68 11.02 16.20
C PHE A 264 3.90 12.39 16.83
N PHE A 265 2.90 12.91 17.54
CA PHE A 265 2.97 14.24 18.14
C PHE A 265 3.85 14.25 19.39
N GLU A 266 3.60 13.35 20.36
CA GLU A 266 4.29 13.33 21.65
C GLU A 266 5.71 12.76 21.58
N ALA A 267 5.96 11.74 20.73
CA ALA A 267 7.29 11.12 20.62
C ALA A 267 8.22 11.83 19.62
N SER A 268 7.74 12.87 18.92
CA SER A 268 8.60 13.68 18.05
C SER A 268 9.77 14.29 18.84
N ILE A 269 10.97 14.18 18.28
CA ILE A 269 12.18 14.80 18.81
C ILE A 269 12.12 16.32 18.59
N ASP A 270 11.60 16.74 17.43
CA ASP A 270 11.40 18.14 17.11
C ASP A 270 10.22 18.69 17.89
N ALA A 271 10.32 19.96 18.26
CA ALA A 271 9.26 20.69 18.92
C ALA A 271 8.15 20.98 17.90
N VAL A 272 6.93 20.57 18.23
CA VAL A 272 5.75 20.76 17.40
C VAL A 272 4.74 21.60 18.16
N ALA A 273 4.21 22.63 17.51
CA ALA A 273 3.16 23.50 18.03
C ALA A 273 2.07 23.71 16.98
N LEU A 274 0.81 23.66 17.42
CA LEU A 274 -0.34 24.11 16.65
C LEU A 274 -0.66 25.55 17.05
N VAL A 275 -0.82 26.43 16.07
CA VAL A 275 -0.95 27.88 16.31
C VAL A 275 -2.12 28.42 15.50
N GLN A 276 -2.92 29.31 16.12
CA GLN A 276 -3.95 30.09 15.43
C GLN A 276 -3.32 31.10 14.45
N PRO A 277 -4.08 31.58 13.45
CA PRO A 277 -3.61 32.62 12.54
C PRO A 277 -3.07 33.87 13.25
N GLU A 278 -3.72 34.27 14.33
CA GLU A 278 -3.39 35.43 15.16
C GLU A 278 -2.05 35.22 15.88
N GLY A 279 -1.73 33.98 16.27
CA GLY A 279 -0.45 33.64 16.90
C GLY A 279 -0.53 33.01 18.27
N GLU A 280 -1.75 32.74 18.73
CA GLU A 280 -2.01 31.98 19.94
C GLU A 280 -1.69 30.49 19.74
N ILE A 281 -0.95 29.91 20.68
CA ILE A 281 -0.61 28.49 20.67
C ILE A 281 -1.82 27.67 21.17
N ILE A 282 -2.28 26.72 20.36
CA ILE A 282 -3.41 25.83 20.65
C ILE A 282 -2.95 24.57 21.36
N ASP A 283 -1.84 24.00 20.88
CA ASP A 283 -1.28 22.76 21.42
C ASP A 283 0.22 22.70 21.17
N VAL A 284 0.93 21.96 22.02
CA VAL A 284 2.37 21.72 21.94
C VAL A 284 2.70 20.30 22.38
N ASN A 285 3.73 19.72 21.77
CA ASN A 285 4.26 18.44 22.20
C ASN A 285 5.28 18.56 23.34
N PRO A 286 5.68 17.45 23.99
CA PRO A 286 6.68 17.46 25.06
C PRO A 286 8.05 18.00 24.63
N ALA A 287 8.45 17.84 23.36
CA ALA A 287 9.71 18.39 22.85
C ALA A 287 9.70 19.93 22.86
N ALA A 288 8.58 20.56 22.47
CA ALA A 288 8.43 22.01 22.58
C ALA A 288 8.53 22.49 24.03
N CYS A 289 7.93 21.76 24.97
CA CYS A 289 8.06 22.07 26.41
C CYS A 289 9.53 22.03 26.87
N ARG A 290 10.28 20.99 26.48
CA ARG A 290 11.71 20.85 26.81
C ARG A 290 12.56 21.97 26.20
N VAL A 291 12.34 22.28 24.92
CA VAL A 291 13.12 23.32 24.22
C VAL A 291 12.81 24.70 24.79
N PHE A 292 11.55 25.07 25.00
CA PHE A 292 11.25 26.42 25.51
C PHE A 292 11.41 26.56 27.04
N GLY A 293 11.44 25.46 27.79
CA GLY A 293 11.51 25.45 29.26
C GLY A 293 10.18 25.79 29.96
N TYR A 294 9.07 25.78 29.23
CA TYR A 294 7.72 26.01 29.76
C TYR A 294 6.96 24.69 29.84
N SER A 295 6.02 24.61 30.79
CA SER A 295 5.05 23.51 30.81
C SER A 295 4.02 23.67 29.69
N ARG A 296 3.37 22.56 29.28
CA ARG A 296 2.31 22.58 28.26
C ARG A 296 1.19 23.56 28.59
N ASN A 297 0.78 23.62 29.86
CA ASN A 297 -0.29 24.51 30.31
C ASN A 297 0.09 25.99 30.27
N GLU A 298 1.39 26.31 30.38
CA GLU A 298 1.88 27.68 30.22
C GLU A 298 1.99 28.07 28.74
N LEU A 299 2.36 27.13 27.86
CA LEU A 299 2.50 27.38 26.42
C LEU A 299 1.15 27.50 25.71
N ILE A 300 0.15 26.71 26.09
CA ILE A 300 -1.19 26.81 25.51
C ILE A 300 -1.83 28.14 25.89
N GLY A 301 -2.36 28.86 24.91
CA GLY A 301 -2.87 30.23 25.06
C GLY A 301 -1.79 31.31 25.03
N MET A 302 -0.50 30.94 25.09
CA MET A 302 0.58 31.91 24.96
C MET A 302 0.65 32.43 23.51
N HIS A 303 0.82 33.74 23.37
CA HIS A 303 1.03 34.36 22.07
C HIS A 303 2.50 34.20 21.62
N ARG A 304 2.73 33.87 20.35
CA ARG A 304 4.08 33.60 19.80
C ARG A 304 5.11 34.70 20.10
N ASN A 305 4.69 35.97 20.16
CA ASN A 305 5.55 37.13 20.39
C ASN A 305 6.23 37.13 21.78
N GLN A 306 5.81 36.26 22.70
CA GLN A 306 6.51 36.08 23.98
C GLN A 306 7.78 35.22 23.83
N LEU A 307 7.80 34.36 22.80
CA LEU A 307 8.86 33.42 22.49
C LEU A 307 9.80 33.91 21.38
N VAL A 308 9.35 34.83 20.53
CA VAL A 308 10.14 35.42 19.44
C VAL A 308 10.01 36.93 19.47
N ASP A 309 11.11 37.64 19.17
CA ASP A 309 11.08 39.09 18.97
C ASP A 309 10.27 39.44 17.70
N PRO A 310 9.11 40.11 17.83
CA PRO A 310 8.28 40.47 16.69
C PRO A 310 8.89 41.55 15.78
N ASP A 311 9.82 42.36 16.30
CA ASP A 311 10.43 43.46 15.56
C ASP A 311 11.64 43.02 14.73
N ASN A 312 12.14 41.81 14.97
CA ASN A 312 13.20 41.20 14.18
C ASN A 312 12.75 40.97 12.72
N GLU A 313 13.56 41.41 11.74
CA GLU A 313 13.21 41.31 10.31
C GLU A 313 12.94 39.87 9.86
N LYS A 314 13.69 38.89 10.37
CA LYS A 314 13.47 37.47 10.04
C LYS A 314 12.11 36.97 10.53
N THR A 315 11.69 37.41 11.72
CA THR A 315 10.35 37.10 12.26
C THR A 315 9.26 37.73 11.42
N ARG A 316 9.41 39.01 11.02
CA ARG A 316 8.43 39.70 10.16
C ARG A 316 8.32 39.06 8.78
N GLN A 317 9.44 38.60 8.22
CA GLN A 317 9.44 37.86 6.95
C GLN A 317 8.73 36.52 7.08
N ALA A 318 8.95 35.79 8.19
CA ALA A 318 8.30 34.52 8.47
C ALA A 318 6.78 34.64 8.60
N ILE A 319 6.31 35.67 9.31
CA ILE A 319 4.87 35.94 9.45
C ILE A 319 4.25 36.30 8.09
N ARG A 320 4.88 37.20 7.32
CA ARG A 320 4.40 37.58 5.99
C ARG A 320 4.33 36.39 5.03
N ALA A 321 5.37 35.54 5.00
CA ALA A 321 5.39 34.34 4.18
C ALA A 321 4.26 33.37 4.58
N ARG A 322 4.08 33.09 5.88
CA ARG A 322 2.98 32.24 6.36
C ARG A 322 1.60 32.75 5.95
N THR A 323 1.34 34.04 6.11
CA THR A 323 0.03 34.62 5.79
C THR A 323 -0.21 34.71 4.28
N GLY A 324 0.83 34.90 3.48
CA GLY A 324 0.73 35.02 2.03
C GLY A 324 0.70 33.68 1.28
N SER A 325 1.72 32.83 1.48
CA SER A 325 1.89 31.57 0.74
C SER A 325 1.43 30.32 1.50
N GLY A 326 0.99 30.46 2.76
CA GLY A 326 0.57 29.34 3.60
C GLY A 326 1.73 28.48 4.13
N HIS A 327 2.98 28.79 3.81
CA HIS A 327 4.15 28.05 4.27
C HIS A 327 5.39 28.94 4.49
N TYR A 328 6.20 28.59 5.48
CA TYR A 328 7.51 29.21 5.71
C TYR A 328 8.53 28.18 6.19
N ARG A 329 9.78 28.29 5.71
CA ARG A 329 10.94 27.56 6.23
C ARG A 329 12.12 28.52 6.36
N GLY A 330 12.82 28.48 7.50
CA GLY A 330 13.97 29.35 7.75
C GLY A 330 14.51 29.25 9.16
N HIS A 331 15.41 30.18 9.53
CA HIS A 331 16.01 30.25 10.86
C HIS A 331 15.48 31.47 11.62
N ILE A 332 14.98 31.24 12.84
CA ILE A 332 14.44 32.27 13.73
C ILE A 332 15.09 32.13 15.11
N ASN A 333 15.36 33.27 15.75
CA ASN A 333 15.85 33.30 17.12
C ASN A 333 14.68 33.29 18.09
N TYR A 334 14.69 32.34 19.02
CA TYR A 334 13.68 32.18 20.05
C TYR A 334 14.27 32.40 21.43
N ARG A 335 13.43 32.82 22.37
CA ARG A 335 13.76 33.04 23.76
C ARG A 335 13.12 31.96 24.63
N ARG A 336 13.92 31.31 25.48
CA ARG A 336 13.44 30.35 26.48
C ARG A 336 12.90 31.05 27.72
N LYS A 337 12.28 30.27 28.63
CA LYS A 337 11.77 30.77 29.91
C LYS A 337 12.84 31.40 30.81
N ASP A 338 14.06 30.87 30.78
CA ASP A 338 15.20 31.39 31.54
C ASP A 338 15.82 32.67 30.94
N GLY A 339 15.29 33.15 29.80
CA GLY A 339 15.77 34.34 29.10
C GLY A 339 16.89 34.07 28.08
N SER A 340 17.41 32.85 27.99
CA SER A 340 18.41 32.48 27.00
C SER A 340 17.84 32.48 25.57
N TRP A 341 18.69 32.85 24.61
CA TRP A 341 18.35 32.83 23.19
C TRP A 341 18.89 31.57 22.53
N PHE A 342 18.13 31.01 21.61
CA PHE A 342 18.56 29.90 20.76
C PHE A 342 18.10 30.12 19.32
N THR A 343 18.86 29.60 18.36
CA THR A 343 18.48 29.66 16.94
C THR A 343 17.72 28.38 16.60
N ALA A 344 16.52 28.50 16.05
CA ALA A 344 15.73 27.37 15.59
C ALA A 344 15.59 27.36 14.07
N GLU A 345 15.79 26.19 13.46
CA GLU A 345 15.24 25.90 12.14
C GLU A 345 13.74 25.66 12.30
N ILE A 346 12.92 26.46 11.63
CA ILE A 346 11.46 26.39 11.69
C ILE A 346 10.90 25.99 10.33
N SER A 347 9.88 25.12 10.35
CA SER A 347 8.96 24.89 9.25
C SER A 347 7.54 25.13 9.74
N SER A 348 6.78 25.97 9.04
CA SER A 348 5.39 26.24 9.37
C SER A 348 4.51 26.08 8.15
N THR A 349 3.42 25.33 8.31
CA THR A 349 2.47 25.04 7.22
C THR A 349 1.04 25.29 7.70
N GLN A 350 0.26 25.97 6.87
CA GLN A 350 -1.15 26.24 7.06
C GLN A 350 -1.98 25.00 6.72
N PHE A 351 -3.00 24.72 7.53
CA PHE A 351 -4.03 23.71 7.25
C PHE A 351 -5.40 24.22 7.66
N ILE A 352 -6.46 23.61 7.13
CA ILE A 352 -7.85 23.92 7.48
C ILE A 352 -8.34 22.79 8.39
N ASP A 353 -8.94 23.16 9.53
CA ASP A 353 -9.51 22.19 10.44
C ASP A 353 -10.93 21.73 10.02
N ALA A 354 -11.52 20.84 10.81
CA ALA A 354 -12.86 20.32 10.54
C ALA A 354 -13.97 21.39 10.55
N ASP A 355 -13.72 22.54 11.20
CA ASP A 355 -14.66 23.66 11.29
C ASP A 355 -14.46 24.69 10.16
N GLY A 356 -13.55 24.41 9.21
CA GLY A 356 -13.21 25.32 8.12
C GLY A 356 -12.30 26.48 8.53
N LYS A 357 -11.74 26.46 9.75
CA LYS A 357 -10.85 27.50 10.25
C LYS A 357 -9.41 27.19 9.89
N SER A 358 -8.69 28.21 9.45
CA SER A 358 -7.27 28.08 9.19
C SER A 358 -6.48 27.99 10.49
N LYS A 359 -5.53 27.06 10.55
CA LYS A 359 -4.56 26.88 11.62
C LYS A 359 -3.19 26.63 11.02
N TYR A 360 -2.15 26.66 11.84
CA TYR A 360 -0.79 26.40 11.40
C TYR A 360 -0.13 25.33 12.26
N SER A 361 0.51 24.37 11.61
CA SER A 361 1.44 23.45 12.25
C SER A 361 2.84 24.04 12.15
N VAL A 362 3.51 24.17 13.28
CA VAL A 362 4.88 24.69 13.39
C VAL A 362 5.74 23.57 13.94
N VAL A 363 6.77 23.20 13.18
CA VAL A 363 7.84 22.30 13.62
C VAL A 363 9.10 23.14 13.76
N LEU A 364 9.79 23.03 14.88
CA LEU A 364 11.04 23.73 15.13
C LEU A 364 12.08 22.80 15.75
N ARG A 365 13.32 22.99 15.32
CA ARG A 365 14.50 22.27 15.78
C ARG A 365 15.54 23.29 16.25
N ASP A 366 16.00 23.12 17.48
CA ASP A 366 17.13 23.91 17.98
C ASP A 366 18.41 23.49 17.26
N ILE A 367 19.07 24.45 16.61
CA ILE A 367 20.31 24.23 15.84
C ILE A 367 21.49 24.98 16.47
N THR A 368 21.36 25.45 17.70
CA THR A 368 22.39 26.29 18.36
C THR A 368 23.72 25.54 18.51
N GLU A 369 23.68 24.29 19.01
CA GLU A 369 24.87 23.45 19.15
C GLU A 369 25.52 23.14 17.79
N ARG A 370 24.70 22.86 16.77
CA ARG A 370 25.19 22.62 15.41
C ARG A 370 25.92 23.85 14.85
N LEU A 371 25.36 25.05 15.02
CA LEU A 371 26.00 26.28 14.57
C LEU A 371 27.29 26.58 15.35
N GLN A 372 27.34 26.26 16.65
CA GLN A 372 28.56 26.38 17.45
C GLN A 372 29.66 25.43 16.97
N GLN A 373 29.32 24.17 16.68
CA GLN A 373 30.24 23.18 16.13
C GLN A 373 30.74 23.59 14.73
N GLU A 374 29.86 24.09 13.86
CA GLU A 374 30.23 24.58 12.54
C GLU A 374 31.22 25.76 12.63
N GLU A 375 31.02 26.67 13.59
CA GLU A 375 31.94 27.79 13.83
C GLU A 375 33.27 27.34 14.46
N GLU A 376 33.27 26.39 15.39
CA GLU A 376 34.48 25.81 15.97
C GLU A 376 35.34 25.13 14.88
N ILE A 377 34.72 24.33 14.02
CA ILE A 377 35.39 23.70 12.87
C ILE A 377 35.99 24.76 11.95
N ARG A 378 35.26 25.84 11.69
CA ARG A 378 35.76 26.95 10.86
C ARG A 378 36.99 27.61 11.48
N GLN A 379 36.98 27.86 12.78
CA GLN A 379 38.12 28.44 13.50
C GLN A 379 39.33 27.50 13.50
N LEU A 380 39.10 26.20 13.76
CA LEU A 380 40.15 25.17 13.71
C LEU A 380 40.79 25.09 12.31
N ASN A 381 39.98 25.11 11.24
CA ASN A 381 40.50 25.11 9.87
C ASN A 381 41.34 26.34 9.58
N SER A 382 40.86 27.53 9.96
CA SER A 382 41.62 28.78 9.77
C SER A 382 42.97 28.74 10.50
N HIS A 383 43.00 28.23 11.74
CA HIS A 383 44.24 28.12 12.50
C HIS A 383 45.19 27.04 11.93
N LEU A 384 44.63 25.95 11.42
CA LEU A 384 45.40 24.91 10.74
C LEU A 384 46.06 25.46 9.47
N GLU A 385 45.33 26.20 8.65
CA GLU A 385 45.85 26.83 7.43
C GLU A 385 47.01 27.78 7.73
N GLU A 386 46.89 28.61 8.77
CA GLU A 386 47.96 29.51 9.21
C GLU A 386 49.21 28.72 9.66
N ARG A 387 49.04 27.66 10.46
CA ARG A 387 50.15 26.79 10.89
C ARG A 387 50.82 26.08 9.71
N VAL A 388 50.06 25.62 8.73
CA VAL A 388 50.59 25.00 7.50
C VAL A 388 51.42 26.01 6.72
N ALA A 389 50.93 27.25 6.55
CA ALA A 389 51.67 28.31 5.88
C ALA A 389 52.99 28.64 6.59
N GLN A 390 52.98 28.79 7.92
CA GLN A 390 54.17 29.06 8.72
C GLN A 390 55.20 27.91 8.60
N ARG A 391 54.78 26.65 8.78
CA ARG A 391 55.68 25.49 8.67
C ARG A 391 56.26 25.33 7.28
N THR A 392 55.46 25.63 6.25
CA THR A 392 55.93 25.58 4.86
C THR A 392 57.00 26.65 4.62
N ALA A 393 56.83 27.86 5.16
CA ALA A 393 57.83 28.93 5.07
C ALA A 393 59.12 28.58 5.83
N GLU A 394 59.02 28.07 7.06
CA GLU A 394 60.17 27.60 7.85
C GLU A 394 60.94 26.49 7.10
N LEU A 395 60.25 25.47 6.59
CA LEU A 395 60.87 24.39 5.83
C LEU A 395 61.56 24.91 4.57
N GLN A 396 60.93 25.81 3.82
CA GLN A 396 61.54 26.42 2.64
C GLN A 396 62.79 27.22 2.99
N GLN A 397 62.79 27.93 4.12
CA GLN A 397 63.96 28.66 4.60
C GLN A 397 65.10 27.71 4.98
N THR A 398 64.84 26.71 5.83
CA THR A 398 65.86 25.72 6.23
C THR A 398 66.41 24.98 5.02
N THR A 399 65.56 24.67 4.04
CA THR A 399 66.00 24.03 2.79
C THR A 399 66.95 24.97 2.04
N ARG A 400 66.60 26.24 1.81
CA ARG A 400 67.49 27.22 1.15
C ARG A 400 68.82 27.44 1.89
N GLU A 401 68.79 27.47 3.22
CA GLU A 401 70.00 27.63 4.04
C GLU A 401 70.94 26.42 3.88
N LEU A 402 70.39 25.20 3.93
CA LEU A 402 71.16 23.97 3.70
C LEU A 402 71.78 23.96 2.30
N GLU A 403 71.05 24.42 1.29
CA GLU A 403 71.54 24.49 -0.09
C GLU A 403 72.70 25.48 -0.24
N ALA A 404 72.55 26.70 0.31
CA ALA A 404 73.60 27.70 0.30
C ALA A 404 74.87 27.19 1.00
N PHE A 405 74.70 26.49 2.12
CA PHE A 405 75.79 25.86 2.86
C PHE A 405 76.51 24.78 2.04
N CYS A 406 75.75 23.84 1.43
CA CYS A 406 76.31 22.80 0.57
C CYS A 406 77.09 23.39 -0.62
N HIS A 407 76.55 24.43 -1.26
CA HIS A 407 77.22 25.11 -2.37
C HIS A 407 78.52 25.79 -1.93
N SER A 408 78.52 26.48 -0.79
CA SER A 408 79.71 27.14 -0.24
C SER A 408 80.81 26.14 0.07
N ILE A 409 80.51 25.07 0.82
CA ILE A 409 81.49 24.03 1.16
C ILE A 409 82.08 23.39 -0.08
N ALA A 410 81.25 23.08 -1.07
CA ALA A 410 81.72 22.48 -2.30
C ALA A 410 82.71 23.40 -3.03
N HIS A 411 82.41 24.70 -3.12
CA HIS A 411 83.34 25.68 -3.69
C HIS A 411 84.65 25.73 -2.89
N ASP A 412 84.55 25.82 -1.56
CA ASP A 412 85.71 25.98 -0.66
C ASP A 412 86.62 24.75 -0.66
N LEU A 413 86.07 23.54 -0.84
CA LEU A 413 86.85 22.31 -1.00
C LEU A 413 87.44 22.17 -2.40
N THR A 414 86.77 22.66 -3.43
CA THR A 414 87.24 22.52 -4.81
C THR A 414 88.50 23.35 -5.09
N THR A 415 88.58 24.55 -4.52
CA THR A 415 89.73 25.47 -4.71
C THR A 415 91.07 24.84 -4.29
N PRO A 416 91.26 24.34 -3.05
CA PRO A 416 92.51 23.70 -2.65
C PRO A 416 92.78 22.40 -3.40
N LEU A 417 91.74 21.64 -3.79
CA LEU A 417 91.92 20.43 -4.60
C LEU A 417 92.43 20.74 -6.01
N ARG A 418 91.94 21.82 -6.65
CA ARG A 418 92.47 22.29 -7.94
C ARG A 418 93.92 22.74 -7.80
N ALA A 419 94.25 23.47 -6.74
CA ALA A 419 95.62 23.90 -6.47
C ALA A 419 96.56 22.70 -6.27
N LEU A 420 96.17 21.73 -5.44
CA LEU A 420 96.93 20.49 -5.23
C LEU A 420 97.13 19.71 -6.53
N ASN A 421 96.09 19.60 -7.37
CA ASN A 421 96.21 18.96 -8.67
C ASN A 421 97.12 19.74 -9.63
N GLY A 422 97.05 21.08 -9.61
CA GLY A 422 97.92 21.97 -10.38
C GLY A 422 99.39 21.82 -10.00
N TYR A 423 99.70 21.92 -8.70
CA TYR A 423 101.08 21.72 -8.20
C TYR A 423 101.60 20.31 -8.47
N ALA A 424 100.77 19.28 -8.30
CA ALA A 424 101.14 17.92 -8.65
C ALA A 424 101.43 17.78 -10.16
N THR A 425 100.66 18.46 -11.02
CA THR A 425 100.88 18.46 -12.47
C THR A 425 102.19 19.16 -12.83
N LEU A 426 102.45 20.35 -12.29
CA LEU A 426 103.71 21.08 -12.51
C LEU A 426 104.93 20.29 -12.02
N LEU A 427 104.86 19.69 -10.83
CA LEU A 427 105.93 18.83 -10.31
C LEU A 427 106.20 17.62 -11.21
N GLN A 428 105.16 17.05 -11.81
CA GLN A 428 105.29 15.95 -12.76
C GLN A 428 105.92 16.40 -14.08
N GLU A 429 105.52 17.56 -14.61
CA GLU A 429 105.99 18.09 -15.89
C GLU A 429 107.43 18.64 -15.82
N GLU A 430 107.78 19.37 -14.75
CA GLU A 430 109.08 20.02 -14.60
C GLU A 430 110.15 19.10 -14.01
N TYR A 431 109.78 18.24 -13.05
CA TYR A 431 110.73 17.42 -12.27
C TYR A 431 110.54 15.91 -12.45
N GLY A 432 109.62 15.48 -13.33
CA GLY A 432 109.21 14.08 -13.47
C GLY A 432 110.35 13.08 -13.72
N GLU A 433 111.39 13.48 -14.46
CA GLU A 433 112.55 12.60 -14.73
C GLU A 433 113.54 12.52 -13.55
N GLN A 434 113.55 13.52 -12.67
CA GLN A 434 114.44 13.63 -11.50
C GLN A 434 113.86 12.94 -10.27
N LEU A 435 112.56 12.68 -10.26
CA LEU A 435 111.88 11.96 -9.18
C LEU A 435 112.23 10.47 -9.23
N ASP A 436 112.52 9.89 -8.06
CA ASP A 436 112.63 8.44 -7.96
C ASP A 436 111.26 7.76 -8.20
N GLU A 437 111.26 6.44 -8.35
CA GLU A 437 110.05 5.67 -8.63
C GLU A 437 109.00 5.82 -7.51
N GLN A 438 109.46 5.94 -6.26
CA GLN A 438 108.60 6.05 -5.09
C GLN A 438 107.93 7.43 -4.98
N ALA A 439 108.64 8.52 -5.26
CA ALA A 439 108.10 9.87 -5.29
C ALA A 439 107.11 10.06 -6.45
N ARG A 440 107.40 9.48 -7.63
CA ARG A 440 106.44 9.45 -8.75
C ARG A 440 105.15 8.73 -8.37
N PHE A 441 105.26 7.58 -7.69
CA PHE A 441 104.10 6.83 -7.21
C PHE A 441 103.24 7.65 -6.23
N TYR A 442 103.84 8.30 -5.23
CA TYR A 442 103.09 9.12 -4.27
C TYR A 442 102.45 10.35 -4.92
N LEU A 443 103.14 10.99 -5.86
CA LEU A 443 102.62 12.15 -6.58
C LEU A 443 101.43 11.77 -7.47
N GLN A 444 101.54 10.67 -8.23
CA GLN A 444 100.44 10.15 -9.02
C GLN A 444 99.24 9.77 -8.15
N ARG A 445 99.48 9.11 -7.00
CA ARG A 445 98.42 8.73 -6.07
C ARG A 445 97.72 9.94 -5.44
N SER A 446 98.47 11.00 -5.13
CA SER A 446 97.92 12.26 -4.61
C SER A 446 97.08 12.99 -5.66
N ARG A 447 97.55 13.02 -6.91
CA ARG A 447 96.81 13.56 -8.05
C ARG A 447 95.51 12.80 -8.29
N GLU A 448 95.56 11.47 -8.30
CA GLU A 448 94.39 10.60 -8.44
C GLU A 448 93.38 10.80 -7.30
N ALA A 449 93.86 10.99 -6.06
CA ALA A 449 93.01 11.28 -4.92
C ALA A 449 92.31 12.65 -5.05
N SER A 450 93.04 13.70 -5.45
CA SER A 450 92.48 15.04 -5.63
C SER A 450 91.45 15.09 -6.78
N LEU A 451 91.75 14.46 -7.91
CA LEU A 451 90.82 14.35 -9.04
C LEU A 451 89.56 13.57 -8.66
N ARG A 452 89.70 12.50 -7.85
CA ARG A 452 88.56 11.75 -7.35
C ARG A 452 87.69 12.59 -6.42
N MET A 453 88.30 13.38 -5.54
CA MET A 453 87.57 14.26 -4.62
C MET A 453 86.80 15.34 -5.38
N SER A 454 87.42 15.96 -6.42
CA SER A 454 86.73 16.92 -7.28
C SER A 454 85.49 16.30 -7.95
N ARG A 455 85.62 15.11 -8.54
CA ARG A 455 84.49 14.41 -9.17
C ARG A 455 83.36 14.09 -8.20
N LEU A 456 83.68 13.73 -6.96
CA LEU A 456 82.67 13.47 -5.93
C LEU A 456 81.92 14.75 -5.54
N ILE A 457 82.63 15.87 -5.41
CA ILE A 457 82.04 17.18 -5.12
C ILE A 457 81.12 17.60 -6.27
N ASP A 458 81.59 17.47 -7.51
CA ASP A 458 80.81 17.80 -8.70
C ASP A 458 79.56 16.91 -8.83
N ALA A 459 79.67 15.61 -8.55
CA ALA A 459 78.54 14.68 -8.55
C ALA A 459 77.52 15.02 -7.45
N LEU A 460 77.98 15.42 -6.26
CA LEU A 460 77.11 15.82 -5.15
C LEU A 460 76.34 17.11 -5.48
N LEU A 461 76.99 18.09 -6.11
CA LEU A 461 76.34 19.29 -6.62
C LEU A 461 75.43 19.02 -7.83
N GLY A 462 75.74 18.00 -8.64
CA GLY A 462 74.92 17.56 -9.76
C GLY A 462 73.57 17.01 -9.32
N LEU A 463 73.54 16.24 -8.22
CA LEU A 463 72.30 15.68 -7.65
C LEU A 463 71.30 16.79 -7.27
N ASP A 464 71.76 17.88 -6.67
CA ASP A 464 70.91 19.00 -6.26
C ASP A 464 70.36 19.81 -7.44
N ARG A 465 71.18 19.98 -8.50
CA ARG A 465 70.73 20.65 -9.74
C ARG A 465 69.68 19.84 -10.51
N HIS A 466 69.83 18.52 -10.58
CA HIS A 466 68.92 17.65 -11.35
C HIS A 466 67.61 17.33 -10.62
N ALA A 467 67.57 17.37 -9.28
CA ALA A 467 66.34 17.16 -8.51
C ALA A 467 65.28 18.27 -8.71
N ARG A 468 65.68 19.47 -9.18
CA ARG A 468 64.80 20.64 -9.28
C ARG A 468 64.41 21.04 -10.70
N GLN A 469 65.01 20.43 -11.71
CA GLN A 469 64.57 20.63 -13.10
C GLN A 469 63.31 19.81 -13.35
N ARG A 470 62.29 20.45 -13.93
CA ARG A 470 61.06 19.76 -14.33
C ARG A 470 61.42 18.75 -15.42
N LEU A 471 61.35 17.46 -15.08
CA LEU A 471 61.65 16.33 -15.98
C LEU A 471 61.00 16.53 -17.36
N GLN A 472 61.81 16.64 -18.42
CA GLN A 472 61.31 16.73 -19.78
C GLN A 472 61.33 15.35 -20.42
N ARG A 473 60.21 14.64 -20.37
CA ARG A 473 60.09 13.33 -21.01
C ARG A 473 59.91 13.51 -22.51
N ILE A 474 60.96 13.23 -23.27
CA ILE A 474 60.91 13.13 -24.73
C ILE A 474 61.41 11.76 -25.17
N ASN A 475 61.17 11.41 -26.43
CA ASN A 475 61.71 10.18 -26.99
C ASN A 475 63.23 10.33 -27.19
N VAL A 476 64.01 9.59 -26.43
CA VAL A 476 65.49 9.57 -26.48
C VAL A 476 65.95 8.33 -27.21
N ASP A 477 66.77 8.52 -28.25
CA ASP A 477 67.50 7.44 -28.92
C ASP A 477 68.75 7.05 -28.11
N LEU A 478 68.63 5.95 -27.36
CA LEU A 478 69.70 5.40 -26.53
C LEU A 478 70.80 4.78 -27.39
N SER A 479 70.46 4.19 -28.53
CA SER A 479 71.46 3.60 -29.45
C SER A 479 72.40 4.67 -29.98
N GLY A 480 71.83 5.76 -30.52
CA GLY A 480 72.62 6.89 -31.05
C GLY A 480 73.42 7.60 -29.96
N LEU A 481 72.85 7.77 -28.78
CA LEU A 481 73.54 8.37 -27.64
C LEU A 481 74.72 7.50 -27.16
N ALA A 482 74.52 6.19 -27.03
CA ALA A 482 75.57 5.28 -26.62
C ALA A 482 76.72 5.20 -27.63
N GLN A 483 76.41 5.22 -28.94
CA GLN A 483 77.41 5.29 -30.00
C GLN A 483 78.29 6.53 -29.84
N GLN A 484 77.70 7.72 -29.61
CA GLN A 484 78.44 8.95 -29.40
C GLN A 484 79.37 8.87 -28.17
N LEU A 485 78.89 8.30 -27.06
CA LEU A 485 79.66 8.20 -25.82
C LEU A 485 80.80 7.18 -25.92
N LEU A 486 80.57 6.02 -26.54
CA LEU A 486 81.60 5.00 -26.75
C LEU A 486 82.64 5.44 -27.79
N GLN A 487 82.23 6.14 -28.85
CA GLN A 487 83.17 6.72 -29.81
C GLN A 487 84.12 7.70 -29.12
N ARG A 488 83.58 8.55 -28.25
CA ARG A 488 84.40 9.47 -27.44
C ARG A 488 85.39 8.73 -26.54
N LEU A 489 84.99 7.64 -25.91
CA LEU A 489 85.88 6.82 -25.07
C LEU A 489 86.98 6.13 -25.88
N GLN A 490 86.65 5.68 -27.10
CA GLN A 490 87.61 5.14 -28.06
C GLN A 490 88.65 6.19 -28.47
N ASP A 491 88.22 7.42 -28.72
CA ASP A 491 89.10 8.52 -29.11
C ASP A 491 90.00 8.98 -27.95
N GLU A 492 89.46 9.05 -26.72
CA GLU A 492 90.21 9.51 -25.53
C GLU A 492 91.13 8.42 -24.95
N THR A 493 90.69 7.15 -24.93
CA THR A 493 91.42 6.02 -24.33
C THR A 493 91.34 4.77 -25.20
N PRO A 494 92.09 4.71 -26.31
CA PRO A 494 91.97 3.64 -27.29
C PRO A 494 92.46 2.31 -26.74
N HIS A 495 91.63 1.28 -26.87
CA HIS A 495 92.01 -0.13 -26.74
C HIS A 495 91.15 -0.99 -27.68
N PRO A 496 91.60 -2.18 -28.08
CA PRO A 496 90.77 -3.08 -28.89
C PRO A 496 89.55 -3.50 -28.07
N VAL A 497 88.36 -3.24 -28.60
CA VAL A 497 87.08 -3.66 -28.01
C VAL A 497 86.05 -3.87 -29.12
N THR A 498 85.28 -4.96 -29.02
CA THR A 498 84.14 -5.21 -29.89
C THR A 498 82.91 -4.52 -29.31
N LEU A 499 82.35 -3.56 -30.02
CA LEU A 499 81.15 -2.83 -29.62
C LEU A 499 79.93 -3.40 -30.34
N ASP A 500 78.95 -3.85 -29.57
CA ASP A 500 77.69 -4.41 -30.09
C ASP A 500 76.51 -3.59 -29.55
N ILE A 501 76.07 -2.60 -30.32
CA ILE A 501 74.98 -1.70 -29.93
C ILE A 501 73.76 -2.05 -30.76
N GLU A 502 72.74 -2.62 -30.13
CA GLU A 502 71.46 -2.89 -30.77
C GLU A 502 70.87 -1.58 -31.30
N SER A 503 70.40 -1.57 -32.54
CA SER A 503 69.84 -0.39 -33.20
C SER A 503 68.38 -0.15 -32.77
N GLY A 504 67.98 1.13 -32.72
CA GLY A 504 66.59 1.51 -32.46
C GLY A 504 66.13 1.45 -30.99
N LEU A 505 67.06 1.42 -30.03
CA LEU A 505 66.73 1.50 -28.61
C LEU A 505 66.24 2.91 -28.28
N THR A 506 64.94 3.05 -27.98
CA THR A 506 64.33 4.35 -27.65
C THR A 506 63.55 4.29 -26.34
N VAL A 507 63.55 5.40 -25.59
CA VAL A 507 62.83 5.51 -24.31
C VAL A 507 62.29 6.92 -24.08
N GLN A 508 61.14 7.03 -23.41
CA GLN A 508 60.58 8.30 -22.96
C GLN A 508 61.23 8.74 -21.65
N ALA A 509 62.19 9.66 -21.72
CA ALA A 509 62.98 10.08 -20.57
C ALA A 509 63.57 11.49 -20.77
N ASP A 510 64.19 12.02 -19.72
CA ASP A 510 64.95 13.26 -19.81
C ASP A 510 66.29 13.00 -20.52
N PRO A 511 66.60 13.69 -21.64
CA PRO A 511 67.82 13.44 -22.41
C PRO A 511 69.10 13.66 -21.61
N GLY A 512 69.11 14.66 -20.71
CA GLY A 512 70.26 14.98 -19.88
C GLY A 512 70.53 13.86 -18.88
N MET A 513 69.50 13.38 -18.21
CA MET A 513 69.61 12.27 -17.25
C MET A 513 69.98 10.95 -17.94
N CYS A 514 69.42 10.66 -19.13
CA CYS A 514 69.80 9.47 -19.91
C CYS A 514 71.28 9.50 -20.32
N ARG A 515 71.78 10.66 -20.74
CA ARG A 515 73.20 10.85 -21.09
C ARG A 515 74.10 10.61 -19.89
N GLU A 516 73.77 11.16 -18.73
CA GLU A 516 74.55 10.96 -17.51
C GLU A 516 74.54 9.48 -17.08
N LEU A 517 73.37 8.85 -17.03
CA LEU A 517 73.24 7.42 -16.69
C LEU A 517 74.07 6.53 -17.63
N LEU A 518 73.91 6.71 -18.94
CA LEU A 518 74.67 5.94 -19.93
C LEU A 518 76.17 6.21 -19.81
N TRP A 519 76.59 7.46 -19.61
CA TRP A 519 77.99 7.78 -19.41
C TRP A 519 78.59 7.03 -18.21
N GLN A 520 77.88 6.99 -17.08
CA GLN A 520 78.35 6.27 -15.88
C GLN A 520 78.47 4.76 -16.13
N LEU A 521 77.49 4.15 -16.80
CA LEU A 521 77.54 2.71 -17.10
C LEU A 521 78.62 2.37 -18.13
N LEU A 522 78.69 3.14 -19.23
CA LEU A 522 79.60 2.87 -20.35
C LEU A 522 81.05 3.19 -20.01
N SER A 523 81.33 4.27 -19.28
CA SER A 523 82.69 4.56 -18.83
C SER A 523 83.23 3.51 -17.86
N ASN A 524 82.35 2.93 -17.01
CA ASN A 524 82.71 1.80 -16.17
C ASN A 524 82.98 0.54 -16.99
N ALA A 525 82.07 0.17 -17.90
CA ALA A 525 82.25 -0.96 -18.82
C ALA A 525 83.59 -0.86 -19.57
N TRP A 526 83.86 0.30 -20.18
CA TRP A 526 85.10 0.61 -20.89
C TRP A 526 86.34 0.37 -20.03
N LYS A 527 86.36 1.01 -18.86
CA LYS A 527 87.47 0.93 -17.91
C LYS A 527 87.77 -0.50 -17.47
N PHE A 528 86.73 -1.30 -17.18
CA PHE A 528 86.88 -2.65 -16.63
C PHE A 528 87.17 -3.71 -17.69
N THR A 529 86.99 -3.39 -18.98
CA THR A 529 87.41 -4.26 -20.10
C THR A 529 88.83 -4.03 -20.59
N ARG A 530 89.51 -2.97 -20.14
CA ARG A 530 90.82 -2.52 -20.68
C ARG A 530 91.93 -3.59 -20.67
N SER A 531 91.88 -4.56 -19.76
CA SER A 531 92.90 -5.60 -19.62
C SER A 531 92.54 -6.94 -20.30
N ARG A 532 91.51 -6.96 -21.16
CA ARG A 532 91.11 -8.17 -21.92
C ARG A 532 91.44 -8.03 -23.41
N ASP A 533 92.07 -9.05 -23.97
CA ASP A 533 92.40 -9.10 -25.41
C ASP A 533 91.14 -9.27 -26.28
N ASP A 534 90.09 -9.87 -25.73
CA ASP A 534 88.78 -10.10 -26.35
C ASP A 534 87.67 -9.22 -25.74
N ALA A 535 88.01 -7.98 -25.37
CA ALA A 535 87.09 -7.04 -24.76
C ALA A 535 85.80 -6.86 -25.61
N ARG A 536 84.64 -6.95 -24.96
CA ARG A 536 83.32 -6.79 -25.57
C ARG A 536 82.41 -5.98 -24.66
N ILE A 537 81.79 -4.96 -25.24
CA ILE A 537 80.75 -4.15 -24.60
C ILE A 537 79.51 -4.21 -25.49
N SER A 538 78.39 -4.66 -24.93
CA SER A 538 77.12 -4.76 -25.64
C SER A 538 76.02 -3.97 -24.94
N ILE A 539 75.18 -3.32 -25.73
CA ILE A 539 73.98 -2.62 -25.26
C ILE A 539 72.79 -3.21 -25.99
N CYS A 540 71.88 -3.82 -25.25
CA CYS A 540 70.74 -4.49 -25.82
C CYS A 540 69.49 -4.32 -24.97
N ARG A 541 68.35 -4.60 -25.58
CA ARG A 541 67.09 -4.76 -24.87
C ARG A 541 66.98 -6.20 -24.34
N VAL A 542 66.59 -6.35 -23.08
CA VAL A 542 66.36 -7.66 -22.46
C VAL A 542 64.87 -7.95 -22.43
N GLY A 543 64.42 -8.85 -23.30
CA GLY A 543 63.03 -9.24 -23.40
C GLY A 543 62.11 -8.16 -24.01
N ASN A 544 60.87 -8.53 -24.26
CA ASN A 544 59.85 -7.65 -24.84
C ASN A 544 58.86 -7.11 -23.80
N GLU A 545 59.21 -7.23 -22.52
CA GLU A 545 58.35 -6.81 -21.42
C GLU A 545 58.27 -5.28 -21.29
N SER A 546 57.23 -4.83 -20.60
CA SER A 546 57.01 -3.44 -20.19
C SER A 546 57.07 -3.38 -18.67
N PRO A 547 57.94 -2.54 -18.07
CA PRO A 547 58.77 -1.52 -18.70
C PRO A 547 59.92 -2.12 -19.53
N ALA A 548 60.34 -1.42 -20.59
CA ALA A 548 61.45 -1.84 -21.42
C ALA A 548 62.74 -1.96 -20.57
N LEU A 549 63.33 -3.15 -20.56
CA LEU A 549 64.58 -3.42 -19.85
C LEU A 549 65.75 -3.23 -20.83
N PHE A 550 66.65 -2.31 -20.49
CA PHE A 550 67.89 -2.09 -21.22
C PHE A 550 69.06 -2.63 -20.39
N CYS A 551 70.00 -3.28 -21.07
CA CYS A 551 71.16 -3.88 -20.46
C CYS A 551 72.42 -3.35 -21.11
N VAL A 552 73.33 -2.84 -20.29
CA VAL A 552 74.73 -2.62 -20.66
C VAL A 552 75.50 -3.80 -20.07
N ARG A 553 76.17 -4.55 -20.93
CA ARG A 553 76.93 -5.73 -20.55
C ARG A 553 78.36 -5.58 -21.03
N ASP A 554 79.30 -5.83 -20.15
CA ASP A 554 80.71 -5.99 -20.46
C ASP A 554 81.19 -7.39 -20.09
N ASN A 555 82.28 -7.82 -20.73
CA ASN A 555 83.02 -9.01 -20.31
C ASN A 555 84.28 -8.62 -19.53
N GLY A 556 84.26 -7.55 -18.73
CA GLY A 556 85.43 -7.09 -17.99
C GLY A 556 85.82 -7.99 -16.80
N ILE A 557 86.58 -7.43 -15.86
CA ILE A 557 87.01 -8.14 -14.64
C ILE A 557 85.86 -8.56 -13.72
N GLY A 558 84.69 -7.92 -13.85
CA GLY A 558 83.53 -8.15 -12.98
C GLY A 558 83.75 -7.72 -11.53
N PHE A 559 82.83 -8.11 -10.66
CA PHE A 559 82.88 -7.88 -9.22
C PHE A 559 82.24 -9.05 -8.47
N ASP A 560 82.61 -9.25 -7.20
CA ASP A 560 82.02 -10.27 -6.35
C ASP A 560 80.57 -9.88 -5.96
N MET A 561 79.61 -10.73 -6.33
CA MET A 561 78.18 -10.50 -6.11
C MET A 561 77.80 -10.41 -4.62
N ALA A 562 78.64 -10.91 -3.70
CA ALA A 562 78.47 -10.67 -2.26
C ALA A 562 78.40 -9.17 -1.91
N PHE A 563 79.07 -8.31 -2.71
CA PHE A 563 79.09 -6.86 -2.53
C PHE A 563 78.16 -6.09 -3.48
N GLY A 564 77.36 -6.77 -4.32
CA GLY A 564 76.51 -6.12 -5.33
C GLY A 564 75.52 -5.10 -4.76
N HIS A 565 75.00 -5.34 -3.55
CA HIS A 565 74.09 -4.43 -2.84
C HIS A 565 74.72 -3.08 -2.44
N LYS A 566 76.06 -2.96 -2.52
CA LYS A 566 76.79 -1.73 -2.20
C LYS A 566 77.06 -0.84 -3.42
N LEU A 567 76.87 -1.33 -4.65
CA LEU A 567 77.30 -0.60 -5.85
C LEU A 567 76.58 0.75 -6.07
N PHE A 568 75.33 0.86 -5.62
CA PHE A 568 74.49 2.05 -5.83
C PHE A 568 74.23 2.87 -4.55
N ARG A 569 74.94 2.55 -3.45
CA ARG A 569 74.89 3.39 -2.24
C ARG A 569 75.88 4.53 -2.38
N VAL A 570 75.49 5.71 -1.88
CA VAL A 570 76.38 6.88 -1.85
C VAL A 570 77.57 6.57 -0.93
N PHE A 571 78.79 6.80 -1.42
CA PHE A 571 80.07 6.62 -0.70
C PHE A 571 80.57 5.18 -0.43
N SER A 572 80.03 4.13 -1.09
CA SER A 572 80.61 2.78 -1.04
C SER A 572 81.59 2.51 -2.18
N ARG A 573 82.66 1.77 -1.87
CA ARG A 573 83.63 1.22 -2.84
C ARG A 573 83.40 -0.25 -3.05
#